data_AF-A0A3D1JFH8-F1
#
_entry.id   AF-A0A3D1JFH8-F1
#
_cell.length_a   1.000
_cell.length_b   1.000
_cell.length_c   1.000
_cell.angle_alpha   90.00
_cell.angle_beta   90.00
_cell.angle_gamma   90.00
#
_symmetry.space_group_name_H-M   'P 1'
#
loop_
_entity.id
_entity.type
_entity.pdbx_description
1 polymer ?
#
loop_
_entity_poly.entity_id
_entity_poly.type
_entity_poly.pdbx_seq_one_letter_code
_entity_poly.pdbx_strand_id
1 'polypeptide(L)'
;MGFGLSVIIKKMTRKPLFLCILLGGVFALGLALAFTAPARASLPGQAVYQTPTPDAQGRILYKVQSGDSCLRIELLTGVKVEQLRTLNKLNEACDLIVGQDVLLAIVTPAPTATPALEITPTPLLPTPTQQRGTGEICIVLFADVNGNAVREEGEGPILGGAVSITDRAGSISRTGLTTDQDTPLCFPDLPEGDYNISMAVPPGYNPTTTTNYPLKLLAGNRSIIDFGAQVSVRQPPPGQGNGNGARSPLLLIVGALLILGGIGLGVYFRFLRR
;
A
#
# COMPACT_ATOMS: atom_id res chain seq x y z
N MET A 1 -28.08 65.07 -71.64
CA MET A 1 -27.08 64.34 -70.84
C MET A 1 -27.82 63.30 -70.01
N GLY A 2 -27.65 62.02 -70.36
CA GLY A 2 -28.25 60.91 -69.63
C GLY A 2 -27.34 60.42 -68.52
N PHE A 3 -27.90 59.70 -67.56
CA PHE A 3 -27.33 58.48 -66.97
C PHE A 3 -28.44 57.79 -66.18
N GLY A 4 -28.85 56.61 -66.65
CA GLY A 4 -29.48 55.60 -65.80
C GLY A 4 -28.44 54.53 -65.50
N LEU A 5 -28.59 53.81 -64.39
CA LEU A 5 -28.51 52.35 -64.41
C LEU A 5 -29.14 51.71 -63.18
N SER A 6 -29.84 50.64 -63.47
CA SER A 6 -30.61 49.75 -62.62
C SER A 6 -29.86 49.10 -61.46
N VAL A 7 -30.63 48.89 -60.40
CA VAL A 7 -30.42 47.98 -59.28
C VAL A 7 -30.31 46.53 -59.77
N ILE A 8 -29.24 45.82 -59.40
CA ILE A 8 -29.08 44.37 -59.59
C ILE A 8 -29.45 43.64 -58.30
N ILE A 9 -30.58 42.93 -58.33
CA ILE A 9 -31.03 42.00 -57.30
C ILE A 9 -30.22 40.70 -57.44
N LYS A 10 -29.31 40.41 -56.50
CA LYS A 10 -28.63 39.11 -56.46
C LYS A 10 -29.53 38.08 -55.76
N LYS A 11 -29.99 37.12 -56.56
CA LYS A 11 -30.86 35.99 -56.24
C LYS A 11 -30.21 35.12 -55.14
N MET A 12 -30.62 35.30 -53.89
CA MET A 12 -30.19 34.48 -52.76
C MET A 12 -30.84 33.10 -52.89
N THR A 13 -30.05 32.13 -53.32
CA THR A 13 -30.44 30.73 -53.48
C THR A 13 -30.86 30.15 -52.14
N ARG A 14 -32.11 29.68 -52.04
CA ARG A 14 -32.73 29.05 -50.83
C ARG A 14 -32.06 27.73 -50.36
N LYS A 15 -30.92 27.36 -50.95
CA LYS A 15 -30.25 26.07 -50.71
C LYS A 15 -29.48 25.94 -49.37
N PRO A 16 -28.90 26.98 -48.74
CA PRO A 16 -28.19 26.80 -47.47
C PRO A 16 -29.15 26.74 -46.27
N LEU A 17 -30.34 27.35 -46.37
CA LEU A 17 -31.35 27.33 -45.29
C LEU A 17 -31.98 25.94 -45.13
N PHE A 18 -32.30 25.27 -46.24
CA PHE A 18 -32.88 23.92 -46.22
C PHE A 18 -31.88 22.88 -45.66
N LEU A 19 -30.60 23.02 -45.97
CA LEU A 19 -29.54 22.16 -45.44
C LEU A 19 -29.33 22.39 -43.93
N CYS A 20 -29.41 23.63 -43.45
CA CYS A 20 -29.32 23.94 -42.02
C CYS A 20 -30.53 23.43 -41.23
N ILE A 21 -31.73 23.46 -41.81
CA ILE A 21 -32.94 22.90 -41.16
C ILE A 21 -32.87 21.37 -41.13
N LEU A 22 -32.37 20.72 -42.18
CA LEU A 22 -32.13 19.27 -42.19
C LEU A 22 -31.06 18.85 -41.18
N LEU A 23 -29.91 19.53 -41.14
CA LEU A 23 -28.88 19.25 -40.14
C LEU A 23 -29.33 19.56 -38.71
N GLY A 24 -30.05 20.66 -38.50
CA GLY A 24 -30.62 21.02 -37.19
C GLY A 24 -31.70 20.04 -36.74
N GLY A 25 -32.52 19.54 -37.66
CA GLY A 25 -33.53 18.52 -37.39
C GLY A 25 -32.92 17.15 -37.05
N VAL A 26 -31.87 16.74 -37.77
CA VAL A 26 -31.12 15.51 -37.46
C VAL A 26 -30.38 15.63 -36.14
N PHE A 27 -29.84 16.81 -35.81
CA PHE A 27 -29.19 17.06 -34.52
C PHE A 27 -30.21 17.09 -33.36
N ALA A 28 -31.38 17.70 -33.56
CA ALA A 28 -32.46 17.71 -32.55
C ALA A 28 -33.08 16.32 -32.34
N LEU A 29 -33.25 15.53 -33.40
CA LEU A 29 -33.72 14.15 -33.32
C LEU A 29 -32.66 13.22 -32.68
N GLY A 30 -31.38 13.43 -32.99
CA GLY A 30 -30.27 12.75 -32.34
C GLY A 30 -30.15 13.08 -30.86
N LEU A 31 -30.41 14.34 -30.47
CA LEU A 31 -30.42 14.75 -29.06
C LEU A 31 -31.63 14.15 -28.31
N ALA A 32 -32.80 14.07 -28.94
CA ALA A 32 -33.99 13.44 -28.34
C ALA A 32 -33.81 11.92 -28.11
N LEU A 33 -33.09 11.24 -29.02
CA LEU A 33 -32.72 9.82 -28.85
C LEU A 33 -31.61 9.61 -27.80
N ALA A 34 -30.83 10.64 -27.46
CA ALA A 34 -29.82 10.57 -26.40
C ALA A 34 -30.40 10.71 -24.98
N PHE A 35 -31.67 11.12 -24.82
CA PHE A 35 -32.35 11.27 -23.54
C PHE A 35 -33.34 10.13 -23.22
N THR A 36 -33.36 9.03 -23.98
CA THR A 36 -34.04 7.82 -23.54
C THR A 36 -33.19 7.12 -22.49
N ALA A 37 -33.25 7.59 -21.24
CA ALA A 37 -32.76 6.81 -20.12
C ALA A 37 -33.53 5.48 -20.10
N PRO A 38 -32.84 4.31 -20.06
CA PRO A 38 -33.57 3.07 -19.80
C PRO A 38 -34.29 3.25 -18.47
N ALA A 39 -35.57 2.89 -18.43
CA ALA A 39 -36.25 2.72 -17.14
C ALA A 39 -35.41 1.72 -16.34
N ARG A 40 -34.65 2.23 -15.38
CA ARG A 40 -33.98 1.38 -14.41
C ARG A 40 -35.10 0.77 -13.59
N ALA A 41 -35.50 -0.44 -13.94
CA ALA A 41 -36.17 -1.31 -12.99
C ALA A 41 -35.20 -1.42 -11.81
N SER A 42 -35.46 -0.69 -10.74
CA SER A 42 -34.87 -1.04 -9.45
C SER A 42 -35.32 -2.47 -9.21
N LEU A 43 -34.38 -3.42 -9.28
CA LEU A 43 -34.61 -4.73 -8.69
C LEU A 43 -35.13 -4.43 -7.28
N PRO A 44 -36.33 -4.91 -6.90
CA PRO A 44 -36.70 -4.84 -5.49
C PRO A 44 -35.53 -5.49 -4.75
N GLY A 45 -34.95 -4.74 -3.80
CA GLY A 45 -33.80 -5.24 -3.04
C GLY A 45 -34.11 -6.66 -2.61
N GLN A 46 -33.25 -7.60 -2.96
CA GLN A 46 -33.46 -9.02 -2.65
C GLN A 46 -33.75 -9.07 -1.15
N ALA A 47 -35.01 -9.34 -0.82
CA ALA A 47 -35.39 -9.56 0.56
C ALA A 47 -34.52 -10.73 0.99
N VAL A 48 -33.56 -10.49 1.90
CA VAL A 48 -32.76 -11.54 2.49
C VAL A 48 -33.72 -12.36 3.33
N TYR A 49 -34.29 -13.39 2.73
CA TYR A 49 -35.12 -14.34 3.43
C TYR A 49 -34.20 -15.13 4.35
N GLN A 50 -34.32 -14.87 5.65
CA GLN A 50 -33.69 -15.71 6.67
C GLN A 50 -34.42 -17.05 6.62
N THR A 51 -33.73 -18.11 6.20
CA THR A 51 -34.29 -19.45 6.26
C THR A 51 -34.63 -19.80 7.71
N PRO A 52 -35.83 -20.34 7.98
CA PRO A 52 -36.22 -20.71 9.33
C PRO A 52 -35.21 -21.67 9.95
N THR A 53 -34.92 -21.48 11.24
CA THR A 53 -34.12 -22.44 12.00
C THR A 53 -34.82 -23.81 11.97
N PRO A 54 -34.10 -24.91 11.73
CA PRO A 54 -34.68 -26.25 11.73
C PRO A 54 -35.44 -26.57 13.03
N ASP A 55 -36.53 -27.34 12.92
CA ASP A 55 -37.25 -27.85 14.10
C ASP A 55 -36.46 -28.95 14.84
N ALA A 56 -37.02 -29.47 15.93
CA ALA A 56 -36.40 -30.53 16.73
C ALA A 56 -36.13 -31.83 15.95
N GLN A 57 -36.80 -32.01 14.81
CA GLN A 57 -36.65 -33.11 13.88
C GLN A 57 -35.70 -32.77 12.72
N GLY A 58 -35.07 -31.60 12.73
CA GLY A 58 -34.16 -31.11 11.70
C GLY A 58 -34.87 -30.62 10.43
N ARG A 59 -36.19 -30.45 10.44
CA ARG A 59 -36.95 -30.00 9.28
C ARG A 59 -36.96 -28.48 9.21
N ILE A 60 -36.62 -27.95 8.05
CA ILE A 60 -36.77 -26.52 7.73
C ILE A 60 -38.11 -26.36 7.02
N LEU A 61 -39.06 -25.69 7.68
CA LEU A 61 -40.43 -25.51 7.18
C LEU A 61 -40.66 -24.06 6.75
N TYR A 62 -41.30 -23.88 5.60
CA TYR A 62 -41.80 -22.60 5.09
C TYR A 62 -43.31 -22.53 5.26
N LYS A 63 -43.83 -21.47 5.86
CA LYS A 63 -45.28 -21.28 6.00
C LYS A 63 -45.82 -20.48 4.82
N VAL A 64 -46.68 -21.10 4.01
CA VAL A 64 -47.26 -20.51 2.80
C VAL A 64 -48.02 -19.22 3.14
N GLN A 65 -47.66 -18.13 2.50
CA GLN A 65 -48.33 -16.84 2.63
C GLN A 65 -49.39 -16.65 1.54
N SER A 66 -50.29 -15.68 1.74
CA SER A 66 -51.28 -15.35 0.71
C SER A 66 -50.59 -14.84 -0.56
N GLY A 67 -50.92 -15.45 -1.71
CA GLY A 67 -50.31 -15.13 -3.00
C GLY A 67 -49.01 -15.88 -3.31
N ASP A 68 -48.61 -16.85 -2.48
CA ASP A 68 -47.47 -17.70 -2.78
C ASP A 68 -47.77 -18.74 -3.85
N SER A 69 -46.80 -18.92 -4.75
CA SER A 69 -46.71 -20.03 -5.69
C SER A 69 -45.37 -20.73 -5.49
N CYS A 70 -45.25 -21.99 -5.93
CA CYS A 70 -43.97 -22.70 -5.78
C CYS A 70 -42.80 -22.00 -6.47
N LEU A 71 -43.05 -21.32 -7.60
CA LEU A 71 -42.04 -20.50 -8.27
C LEU A 71 -41.58 -19.33 -7.37
N ARG A 72 -42.51 -18.69 -6.66
CA ARG A 72 -42.19 -17.61 -5.73
C ARG A 72 -41.39 -18.12 -4.53
N ILE A 73 -41.74 -19.29 -4.00
CA ILE A 73 -40.99 -19.93 -2.89
C ILE A 73 -39.59 -20.35 -3.35
N GLU A 74 -39.43 -20.88 -4.56
CA GLU A 74 -38.12 -21.20 -5.13
C GLU A 74 -37.23 -19.96 -5.23
N LEU A 75 -37.76 -18.85 -5.75
CA LEU A 75 -37.02 -17.60 -5.86
C LEU A 75 -36.66 -17.00 -4.50
N LEU A 76 -37.49 -17.22 -3.49
CA LEU A 76 -37.28 -16.71 -2.14
C LEU A 76 -36.28 -17.54 -1.32
N THR A 77 -36.34 -18.87 -1.47
CA THR A 77 -35.61 -19.83 -0.61
C THR A 77 -34.43 -20.51 -1.31
N GLY A 78 -34.39 -20.48 -2.63
CA GLY A 78 -33.41 -21.19 -3.47
C GLY A 78 -33.72 -22.68 -3.66
N VAL A 79 -34.81 -23.21 -3.09
CA VAL A 79 -35.21 -24.63 -3.26
C VAL A 79 -36.04 -24.79 -4.53
N LYS A 80 -35.56 -25.63 -5.46
CA LYS A 80 -36.22 -25.83 -6.77
C LYS A 80 -37.67 -26.32 -6.63
N VAL A 81 -38.58 -25.85 -7.50
CA VAL A 81 -39.99 -26.29 -7.54
C VAL A 81 -40.13 -27.82 -7.53
N GLU A 82 -39.34 -28.52 -8.35
CA GLU A 82 -39.37 -29.99 -8.40
C GLU A 82 -38.97 -30.65 -7.07
N GLN A 83 -38.01 -30.05 -6.37
CA GLN A 83 -37.58 -30.50 -5.05
C GLN A 83 -38.65 -30.19 -3.99
N LEU A 84 -39.30 -29.03 -4.04
CA LEU A 84 -40.44 -28.71 -3.17
C LEU A 84 -41.59 -29.71 -3.36
N ARG A 85 -41.90 -30.07 -4.61
CA ARG A 85 -42.97 -31.02 -4.93
C ARG A 85 -42.67 -32.42 -4.41
N THR A 86 -41.45 -32.90 -4.61
CA THR A 86 -41.03 -34.24 -4.15
C THR A 86 -40.97 -34.33 -2.62
N LEU A 87 -40.47 -33.30 -1.93
CA LEU A 87 -40.41 -33.27 -0.46
C LEU A 87 -41.79 -33.21 0.19
N ASN A 88 -42.77 -32.56 -0.46
CA ASN A 88 -44.08 -32.27 0.13
C ASN A 88 -45.24 -33.05 -0.51
N LYS A 89 -44.94 -33.96 -1.44
CA LYS A 89 -45.94 -34.74 -2.20
C LYS A 89 -46.99 -33.86 -2.89
N LEU A 90 -46.55 -32.72 -3.42
CA LEU A 90 -47.40 -31.81 -4.19
C LEU A 90 -47.61 -32.35 -5.61
N ASN A 91 -48.76 -32.05 -6.20
CA ASN A 91 -49.08 -32.42 -7.57
C ASN A 91 -48.31 -31.57 -8.60
N GLU A 92 -48.54 -31.79 -9.90
CA GLU A 92 -47.93 -31.00 -10.99
C GLU A 92 -48.32 -29.53 -10.99
N ALA A 93 -49.54 -29.21 -10.55
CA ALA A 93 -50.00 -27.83 -10.42
C ALA A 93 -49.35 -27.07 -9.26
N CYS A 94 -48.68 -27.78 -8.34
CA CYS A 94 -48.07 -27.24 -7.13
C CYS A 94 -49.07 -26.43 -6.28
N ASP A 95 -50.22 -27.05 -6.01
CA ASP A 95 -51.30 -26.45 -5.23
C ASP A 95 -50.85 -26.20 -3.78
N LEU A 96 -50.73 -24.92 -3.41
CA LEU A 96 -50.37 -24.48 -2.07
C LEU A 96 -51.58 -23.87 -1.36
N ILE A 97 -51.79 -24.26 -0.11
CA ILE A 97 -52.82 -23.67 0.76
C ILE A 97 -52.18 -22.65 1.69
N VAL A 98 -52.75 -21.45 1.78
CA VAL A 98 -52.25 -20.41 2.71
C VAL A 98 -52.23 -20.95 4.14
N GLY A 99 -51.08 -20.83 4.80
CA GLY A 99 -50.83 -21.35 6.14
C GLY A 99 -50.31 -22.79 6.19
N GLN A 100 -50.20 -23.49 5.06
CA GLN A 100 -49.57 -24.80 4.96
C GLN A 100 -48.07 -24.70 5.23
N ASP A 101 -47.53 -25.66 5.98
CA ASP A 101 -46.09 -25.80 6.15
C ASP A 101 -45.52 -26.66 5.00
N VAL A 102 -44.54 -26.09 4.31
CA VAL A 102 -43.82 -26.70 3.18
C VAL A 102 -42.39 -27.00 3.62
N LEU A 103 -42.02 -28.27 3.58
CA LEU A 103 -40.69 -28.74 3.87
C LEU A 103 -39.70 -28.28 2.79
N LEU A 104 -38.74 -27.45 3.20
CA LEU A 104 -37.66 -26.95 2.34
C LEU A 104 -36.47 -27.91 2.34
N ALA A 105 -36.11 -28.44 3.50
CA ALA A 105 -35.01 -29.38 3.68
C ALA A 105 -35.12 -30.13 5.01
N ILE A 106 -34.41 -31.25 5.13
CA ILE A 106 -34.14 -31.92 6.40
C ILE A 106 -32.63 -31.82 6.62
N VAL A 107 -32.20 -31.15 7.67
CA VAL A 107 -30.84 -31.24 8.17
C VAL A 107 -30.80 -32.35 9.20
N THR A 108 -29.82 -33.25 9.10
CA THR A 108 -29.57 -34.20 10.18
C THR A 108 -29.19 -33.38 11.41
N PRO A 109 -29.94 -33.44 12.53
CA PRO A 109 -29.50 -32.77 13.74
C PRO A 109 -28.11 -33.32 14.08
N ALA A 110 -27.12 -32.43 14.21
CA ALA A 110 -25.89 -32.80 14.90
C ALA A 110 -26.31 -33.43 16.24
N PRO A 111 -25.75 -34.57 16.64
CA PRO A 111 -26.24 -35.31 17.79
C PRO A 111 -26.36 -34.37 18.98
N THR A 112 -27.61 -34.13 19.41
CA THR A 112 -27.93 -33.43 20.65
C THR A 112 -27.15 -34.14 21.74
N ALA A 113 -26.23 -33.43 22.37
CA ALA A 113 -25.47 -33.95 23.49
C ALA A 113 -26.47 -34.55 24.49
N THR A 114 -26.29 -35.85 24.77
CA THR A 114 -26.93 -36.54 25.89
C THR A 114 -26.89 -35.63 27.13
N PRO A 115 -27.94 -35.58 27.97
CA PRO A 115 -27.87 -34.87 29.25
C PRO A 115 -26.61 -35.34 29.96
N ALA A 116 -25.63 -34.44 30.05
CA ALA A 116 -24.41 -34.72 30.75
C ALA A 116 -24.82 -35.00 32.18
N LEU A 117 -24.53 -36.22 32.66
CA LEU A 117 -24.38 -36.47 34.09
C LEU A 117 -23.61 -35.28 34.64
N GLU A 118 -24.08 -34.70 35.74
CA GLU A 118 -23.48 -33.53 36.37
C GLU A 118 -22.06 -33.88 36.82
N ILE A 119 -21.12 -33.83 35.87
CA ILE A 119 -19.70 -33.89 36.11
C ILE A 119 -19.36 -32.53 36.69
N THR A 120 -18.99 -32.54 37.98
CA THR A 120 -18.17 -31.52 38.64
C THR A 120 -17.34 -30.80 37.57
N PRO A 121 -17.41 -29.47 37.42
CA PRO A 121 -16.77 -28.79 36.32
C PRO A 121 -15.29 -29.14 36.34
N THR A 122 -14.88 -29.98 35.38
CA THR A 122 -13.47 -30.15 35.07
C THR A 122 -12.98 -28.75 34.72
N PRO A 123 -11.96 -28.21 35.43
CA PRO A 123 -11.46 -26.88 35.14
C PRO A 123 -11.18 -26.78 33.64
N LEU A 124 -11.71 -25.74 33.00
CA LEU A 124 -11.42 -25.46 31.59
C LEU A 124 -9.91 -25.45 31.44
N LEU A 125 -9.34 -26.50 30.83
CA LEU A 125 -7.96 -26.42 30.41
C LEU A 125 -7.91 -25.30 29.36
N PRO A 126 -6.98 -24.35 29.49
CA PRO A 126 -6.84 -23.29 28.50
C PRO A 126 -6.69 -23.95 27.13
N THR A 127 -7.50 -23.54 26.16
CA THR A 127 -7.26 -23.86 24.75
C THR A 127 -5.81 -23.47 24.47
N PRO A 128 -4.94 -24.38 24.00
CA PRO A 128 -3.55 -24.03 23.72
C PRO A 128 -3.57 -22.89 22.70
N THR A 129 -3.23 -21.70 23.17
CA THR A 129 -2.93 -20.58 22.27
C THR A 129 -1.77 -21.09 21.43
N GLN A 130 -1.91 -21.10 20.09
CA GLN A 130 -0.81 -21.46 19.18
C GLN A 130 0.49 -20.87 19.74
N GLN A 131 1.44 -21.72 20.11
CA GLN A 131 2.74 -21.25 20.60
C GLN A 131 3.35 -20.45 19.45
N ARG A 132 3.35 -19.12 19.57
CA ARG A 132 4.16 -18.29 18.66
C ARG A 132 5.59 -18.74 18.84
N GLY A 133 6.17 -19.29 17.79
CA GLY A 133 7.57 -19.67 17.82
C GLY A 133 8.45 -18.43 17.88
N THR A 134 9.68 -18.64 18.34
CA THR A 134 10.72 -17.61 18.38
C THR A 134 11.78 -17.87 17.32
N GLY A 135 12.46 -16.81 16.88
CA GLY A 135 13.64 -16.86 16.03
C GLY A 135 14.79 -16.05 16.64
N GLU A 136 15.88 -15.96 15.89
CA GLU A 136 17.10 -15.24 16.26
C GLU A 136 17.48 -14.27 15.14
N ILE A 137 17.81 -13.03 15.52
CA ILE A 137 18.40 -12.03 14.61
C ILE A 137 19.84 -11.78 15.05
N CYS A 138 20.79 -11.96 14.13
CA CYS A 138 22.22 -11.76 14.34
C CYS A 138 22.72 -10.63 13.44
N ILE A 139 23.56 -9.75 13.98
CA ILE A 139 24.04 -8.56 13.29
C ILE A 139 25.57 -8.58 13.20
N VAL A 140 26.09 -8.26 12.02
CA VAL A 140 27.50 -8.03 11.78
C VAL A 140 27.68 -6.60 11.29
N LEU A 141 28.66 -5.89 11.85
CA LEU A 141 29.15 -4.63 11.29
C LEU A 141 30.58 -4.88 10.81
N PHE A 142 30.84 -4.75 9.51
CA PHE A 142 32.13 -5.03 8.90
C PHE A 142 32.77 -3.76 8.31
N ALA A 143 34.11 -3.78 8.25
CA ALA A 143 34.91 -2.75 7.61
C ALA A 143 34.92 -2.98 6.09
N ASP A 144 34.12 -2.21 5.37
CA ASP A 144 33.97 -2.26 3.91
C ASP A 144 35.16 -1.54 3.24
N VAL A 145 36.33 -2.19 3.23
CA VAL A 145 37.60 -1.56 2.86
C VAL A 145 37.59 -1.13 1.39
N ASN A 146 36.90 -1.89 0.53
CA ASN A 146 36.85 -1.64 -0.90
C ASN A 146 35.64 -0.79 -1.34
N GLY A 147 34.63 -0.62 -0.49
CA GLY A 147 33.45 0.21 -0.74
C GLY A 147 32.37 -0.42 -1.58
N ASN A 148 32.34 -1.74 -1.67
CA ASN A 148 31.36 -2.47 -2.46
C ASN A 148 30.09 -2.84 -1.67
N ALA A 149 30.04 -2.53 -0.38
CA ALA A 149 28.92 -2.79 0.53
C ALA A 149 28.55 -4.27 0.69
N VAL A 150 29.49 -5.18 0.42
CA VAL A 150 29.35 -6.63 0.55
C VAL A 150 30.46 -7.14 1.46
N ARG A 151 30.10 -7.92 2.48
CA ARG A 151 31.09 -8.49 3.40
C ARG A 151 31.94 -9.55 2.68
N GLU A 152 33.24 -9.32 2.63
CA GLU A 152 34.21 -10.22 1.99
C GLU A 152 35.26 -10.77 2.96
N GLU A 153 36.01 -11.79 2.52
CA GLU A 153 37.13 -12.32 3.29
C GLU A 153 38.22 -11.25 3.45
N GLY A 154 38.67 -11.03 4.68
CA GLY A 154 39.62 -9.97 5.02
C GLY A 154 38.96 -8.67 5.50
N GLU A 155 37.62 -8.55 5.41
CA GLU A 155 36.87 -7.44 5.98
C GLU A 155 36.45 -7.76 7.43
N GLY A 156 37.24 -7.23 8.36
CA GLY A 156 37.06 -7.47 9.79
C GLY A 156 35.85 -6.75 10.40
N PRO A 157 35.45 -7.16 11.61
CA PRO A 157 34.35 -6.54 12.34
C PRO A 157 34.72 -5.15 12.89
N ILE A 158 33.71 -4.29 13.08
CA ILE A 158 33.86 -2.97 13.69
C ILE A 158 33.20 -2.96 15.09
N LEU A 159 33.97 -2.54 16.08
CA LEU A 159 33.51 -2.34 17.46
C LEU A 159 32.63 -1.09 17.61
N GLY A 160 31.59 -1.20 18.43
CA GLY A 160 30.85 -0.05 18.97
C GLY A 160 29.73 0.48 18.07
N GLY A 161 29.35 -0.25 17.01
CA GLY A 161 28.12 0.04 16.28
C GLY A 161 26.90 -0.27 17.13
N ALA A 162 25.99 0.70 17.27
CA ALA A 162 24.80 0.52 18.10
C ALA A 162 23.63 0.02 17.26
N VAL A 163 23.07 -1.12 17.68
CA VAL A 163 21.95 -1.80 17.02
C VAL A 163 20.68 -1.55 17.82
N SER A 164 19.57 -1.32 17.14
CA SER A 164 18.22 -1.35 17.71
C SER A 164 17.27 -2.16 16.82
N ILE A 165 16.62 -3.17 17.40
CA ILE A 165 15.63 -4.03 16.77
C ILE A 165 14.27 -3.71 17.41
N THR A 166 13.32 -3.28 16.59
CA THR A 166 11.96 -2.94 17.05
C THR A 166 10.93 -3.67 16.21
N ASP A 167 9.90 -4.24 16.85
CA ASP A 167 8.78 -4.85 16.13
C ASP A 167 7.83 -3.78 15.56
N ARG A 168 7.00 -4.15 14.57
CA ARG A 168 6.02 -3.22 13.99
C ARG A 168 5.03 -2.66 15.01
N ALA A 169 4.71 -3.42 16.06
CA ALA A 169 3.81 -2.99 17.12
C ALA A 169 4.48 -2.08 18.17
N GLY A 170 5.81 -1.90 18.12
CA GLY A 170 6.59 -1.15 19.11
C GLY A 170 6.60 -1.77 20.51
N SER A 171 6.12 -3.01 20.65
CA SER A 171 6.03 -3.73 21.92
C SER A 171 7.36 -4.41 22.31
N ILE A 172 8.22 -4.66 21.33
CA ILE A 172 9.54 -5.26 21.51
C ILE A 172 10.59 -4.25 21.06
N SER A 173 11.53 -3.96 21.95
CA SER A 173 12.75 -3.23 21.63
C SER A 173 13.94 -3.97 22.23
N ARG A 174 14.97 -4.22 21.42
CA ARG A 174 16.26 -4.78 21.85
C ARG A 174 17.37 -3.94 21.28
N THR A 175 18.40 -3.72 22.09
CA THR A 175 19.56 -2.93 21.70
C THR A 175 20.85 -3.62 22.09
N GLY A 176 21.92 -3.37 21.35
CA GLY A 176 23.25 -3.87 21.69
C GLY A 176 24.35 -3.12 20.94
N LEU A 177 25.60 -3.44 21.27
CA LEU A 177 26.78 -2.88 20.61
C LEU A 177 27.55 -4.00 19.92
N THR A 178 28.00 -3.76 18.69
CA THR A 178 28.88 -4.70 17.97
C THR A 178 30.25 -4.77 18.63
N THR A 179 30.93 -5.90 18.50
CA THR A 179 32.28 -6.16 19.02
C THR A 179 33.31 -6.20 17.91
N ASP A 180 34.60 -6.15 18.25
CA ASP A 180 35.74 -6.39 17.34
C ASP A 180 36.03 -7.88 17.11
N GLN A 181 35.18 -8.76 17.61
CA GLN A 181 35.26 -10.19 17.41
C GLN A 181 34.47 -10.61 16.16
N ASP A 182 34.93 -11.64 15.46
CA ASP A 182 34.25 -12.21 14.28
C ASP A 182 32.90 -12.88 14.61
N THR A 183 32.47 -12.87 15.86
CA THR A 183 31.18 -13.39 16.29
C THR A 183 30.09 -12.33 16.12
N PRO A 184 28.98 -12.63 15.41
CA PRO A 184 27.87 -11.70 15.25
C PRO A 184 27.18 -11.41 16.59
N LEU A 185 26.64 -10.21 16.73
CA LEU A 185 25.79 -9.83 17.85
C LEU A 185 24.39 -10.43 17.63
N CYS A 186 24.02 -11.44 18.41
CA CYS A 186 22.75 -12.15 18.26
C CYS A 186 21.73 -11.82 19.35
N PHE A 187 20.46 -11.74 18.93
CA PHE A 187 19.28 -11.52 19.75
C PHE A 187 18.36 -12.74 19.62
N PRO A 188 18.46 -13.71 20.55
CA PRO A 188 17.63 -14.90 20.52
C PRO A 188 16.21 -14.60 21.06
N ASP A 189 15.34 -15.61 20.94
CA ASP A 189 14.00 -15.63 21.55
C ASP A 189 13.08 -14.48 21.12
N LEU A 190 13.23 -14.00 19.89
CA LEU A 190 12.36 -12.99 19.30
C LEU A 190 11.12 -13.66 18.72
N PRO A 191 9.90 -13.32 19.15
CA PRO A 191 8.67 -13.84 18.56
C PRO A 191 8.65 -13.60 17.05
N GLU A 192 8.11 -14.55 16.29
CA GLU A 192 7.87 -14.37 14.86
C GLU A 192 7.03 -13.09 14.57
N GLY A 193 7.37 -12.38 13.51
CA GLY A 193 6.75 -11.10 13.18
C GLY A 193 7.60 -10.20 12.28
N ASP A 194 7.08 -9.01 12.04
CA ASP A 194 7.77 -7.98 11.25
C ASP A 194 8.59 -7.06 12.17
N TYR A 195 9.89 -6.95 11.88
CA TYR A 195 10.86 -6.14 12.61
C TYR A 195 11.49 -5.07 11.72
N ASN A 196 11.92 -4.00 12.36
CA ASN A 196 12.81 -3.00 11.80
C ASN A 196 14.13 -3.02 12.59
N ILE A 197 15.23 -3.25 11.87
CA ILE A 197 16.58 -3.22 12.43
C ILE A 197 17.22 -1.91 12.02
N SER A 198 17.75 -1.17 13.00
CA SER A 198 18.47 0.07 12.80
C SER A 198 19.90 -0.03 13.34
N MET A 199 20.84 0.53 12.58
CA MET A 199 22.28 0.54 12.88
C MET A 199 22.79 1.97 12.96
N ALA A 200 23.36 2.34 14.10
CA ALA A 200 24.16 3.55 14.25
C ALA A 200 25.64 3.16 14.17
N VAL A 201 26.25 3.50 13.03
CA VAL A 201 27.69 3.33 12.79
C VAL A 201 28.50 4.17 13.80
N PRO A 202 29.59 3.65 14.37
CA PRO A 202 30.36 4.35 15.40
C PRO A 202 31.07 5.60 14.85
N PRO A 203 31.48 6.54 15.74
CA PRO A 203 32.23 7.73 15.33
C PRO A 203 33.50 7.38 14.55
N GLY A 204 33.78 8.17 13.51
CA GLY A 204 34.95 7.94 12.64
C GLY A 204 34.71 6.92 11.55
N TYR A 205 33.46 6.47 11.36
CA TYR A 205 33.04 5.66 10.23
C TYR A 205 31.83 6.27 9.52
N ASN A 206 31.74 6.04 8.22
CA ASN A 206 30.59 6.36 7.38
C ASN A 206 29.93 5.05 6.91
N PRO A 207 28.60 4.91 7.01
CA PRO A 207 27.91 3.72 6.50
C PRO A 207 28.08 3.60 4.98
N THR A 208 28.31 2.38 4.51
CA THR A 208 28.29 2.04 3.07
C THR A 208 27.06 1.22 2.70
N THR A 209 26.38 0.60 3.67
CA THR A 209 25.08 -0.06 3.50
C THR A 209 23.93 0.79 4.06
N THR A 210 22.68 0.38 3.79
CA THR A 210 21.52 0.95 4.49
C THR A 210 21.62 0.70 5.99
N THR A 211 21.32 1.71 6.79
CA THR A 211 21.30 1.62 8.26
C THR A 211 19.94 1.23 8.81
N ASN A 212 18.93 1.03 7.95
CA ASN A 212 17.61 0.53 8.32
C ASN A 212 17.24 -0.66 7.43
N TYR A 213 16.86 -1.78 8.06
CA TYR A 213 16.52 -3.02 7.39
C TYR A 213 15.20 -3.60 7.93
N PRO A 214 14.13 -3.66 7.11
CA PRO A 214 12.90 -4.36 7.48
C PRO A 214 13.07 -5.87 7.30
N LEU A 215 12.73 -6.67 8.31
CA LEU A 215 12.84 -8.13 8.30
C LEU A 215 11.55 -8.77 8.79
N LYS A 216 11.04 -9.74 8.04
CA LYS A 216 10.00 -10.66 8.51
C LYS A 216 10.65 -11.90 9.12
N LEU A 217 10.66 -11.99 10.44
CA LEU A 217 11.20 -13.12 11.18
C LEU A 217 10.16 -14.23 11.28
N LEU A 218 10.54 -15.45 10.91
CA LEU A 218 9.72 -16.65 11.08
C LEU A 218 10.21 -17.43 12.30
N ALA A 219 9.33 -18.22 12.92
CA ALA A 219 9.70 -19.14 13.99
C ALA A 219 10.83 -20.10 13.56
N GLY A 220 11.82 -20.28 14.43
CA GLY A 220 12.98 -21.14 14.22
C GLY A 220 14.06 -20.56 13.30
N ASN A 221 13.81 -19.43 12.64
CA ASN A 221 14.81 -18.84 11.74
C ASN A 221 15.94 -18.16 12.51
N ARG A 222 17.15 -18.30 11.97
CA ARG A 222 18.32 -17.50 12.31
C ARG A 222 18.66 -16.60 11.15
N SER A 223 18.44 -15.30 11.30
CA SER A 223 18.70 -14.31 10.25
C SER A 223 19.97 -13.52 10.59
N ILE A 224 20.97 -13.59 9.72
CA ILE A 224 22.21 -12.79 9.84
C ILE A 224 22.10 -11.61 8.89
N ILE A 225 22.26 -10.39 9.42
CA ILE A 225 22.18 -9.14 8.65
C ILE A 225 23.52 -8.42 8.74
N ASP A 226 24.06 -8.05 7.59
CA ASP A 226 25.35 -7.39 7.46
C ASP A 226 25.18 -5.88 7.25
N PHE A 227 25.97 -5.10 7.98
CA PHE A 227 26.11 -3.66 7.80
C PHE A 227 27.57 -3.32 7.48
N GLY A 228 27.80 -2.53 6.44
CA GLY A 228 29.12 -2.11 6.01
C GLY A 228 29.38 -0.66 6.43
N ALA A 229 30.62 -0.38 6.83
CA ALA A 229 31.07 0.98 7.04
C ALA A 229 32.54 1.17 6.66
N GLN A 230 32.86 2.37 6.18
CA GLN A 230 34.22 2.80 5.88
C GLN A 230 34.73 3.77 6.93
N VAL A 231 36.03 3.74 7.20
CA VAL A 231 36.68 4.76 8.03
C VAL A 231 36.39 6.12 7.39
N SER A 232 35.73 7.01 8.13
CA SER A 232 35.62 8.41 7.75
C SER A 232 37.05 8.93 7.71
N VAL A 233 37.60 9.14 6.52
CA VAL A 233 38.82 9.91 6.39
C VAL A 233 38.47 11.25 7.01
N ARG A 234 39.02 11.50 8.21
CA ARG A 234 38.96 12.81 8.83
C ARG A 234 39.73 13.66 7.83
N GLN A 235 39.00 14.31 6.92
CA GLN A 235 39.59 15.41 6.19
C GLN A 235 40.15 16.27 7.31
N PRO A 236 41.49 16.45 7.41
CA PRO A 236 42.03 17.33 8.43
C PRO A 236 41.20 18.60 8.31
N PRO A 237 40.69 19.16 9.43
CA PRO A 237 39.88 20.38 9.38
C PRO A 237 40.52 21.28 8.35
N PRO A 238 39.81 21.64 7.25
CA PRO A 238 40.40 22.08 5.99
C PRO A 238 41.51 23.02 6.35
N GLY A 239 42.75 22.57 6.15
CA GLY A 239 43.87 22.91 7.03
C GLY A 239 43.59 24.18 7.82
N GLN A 240 43.56 24.10 9.14
CA GLN A 240 44.31 25.11 9.86
C GLN A 240 45.77 24.91 9.41
N GLY A 241 46.07 25.26 8.15
CA GLY A 241 47.34 25.80 7.80
C GLY A 241 47.50 26.84 8.87
N ASN A 242 48.50 26.62 9.73
CA ASN A 242 49.14 27.72 10.40
C ASN A 242 49.05 28.90 9.44
N GLY A 243 48.49 30.01 9.88
CA GLY A 243 48.27 31.23 9.09
C GLY A 243 49.54 31.81 8.45
N ASN A 244 50.61 31.03 8.35
CA ASN A 244 51.57 31.03 7.27
C ASN A 244 50.94 30.37 6.03
N GLY A 245 49.79 30.87 5.58
CA GLY A 245 49.68 31.09 4.14
C GLY A 245 50.87 31.97 3.83
N ALA A 246 51.97 31.37 3.39
CA ALA A 246 53.17 32.08 3.05
C ALA A 246 52.72 33.06 1.97
N ARG A 247 52.41 34.29 2.39
CA ARG A 247 52.15 35.41 1.50
C ARG A 247 53.40 35.44 0.67
N SER A 248 53.35 34.92 -0.56
CA SER A 248 54.55 34.83 -1.38
C SER A 248 55.11 36.24 -1.41
N PRO A 249 56.28 36.52 -0.81
CA PRO A 249 56.82 37.88 -0.78
C PRO A 249 56.98 38.39 -2.21
N LEU A 250 57.17 37.48 -3.15
CA LEU A 250 57.13 37.72 -4.59
C LEU A 250 55.80 38.32 -5.07
N LEU A 251 54.63 37.79 -4.67
CA LEU A 251 53.34 38.38 -5.05
C LEU A 251 53.11 39.76 -4.41
N LEU A 252 53.61 39.99 -3.20
CA LEU A 252 53.54 41.30 -2.55
C LEU A 252 54.42 42.32 -3.29
N ILE A 253 55.64 41.94 -3.66
CA ILE A 253 56.56 42.78 -4.44
C ILE A 253 55.97 43.08 -5.83
N VAL A 254 55.45 42.08 -6.53
CA VAL A 254 54.80 42.26 -7.84
C VAL A 254 53.58 43.19 -7.71
N GLY A 255 52.74 43.00 -6.69
CA GLY A 255 51.61 43.88 -6.40
C GLY A 255 52.05 45.33 -6.12
N ALA A 256 53.10 45.53 -5.32
CA ALA A 256 53.63 46.85 -5.01
C ALA A 256 54.19 47.57 -6.26
N LEU A 257 54.90 46.84 -7.13
CA LEU A 257 55.40 47.38 -8.39
C LEU A 257 54.27 47.79 -9.35
N LEU A 258 53.19 47.01 -9.42
CA LEU A 258 52.03 47.36 -10.24
C LEU A 258 51.32 48.61 -9.72
N ILE A 259 51.18 48.76 -8.40
CA ILE A 259 50.58 49.95 -7.78
C ILE A 259 51.46 51.18 -8.03
N LEU A 260 52.77 51.09 -7.80
CA LEU A 260 53.70 52.20 -8.06
C LEU A 260 53.74 52.58 -9.53
N GLY A 261 53.73 51.59 -10.44
CA GLY A 261 53.62 51.82 -11.88
C GLY A 261 52.33 52.54 -12.26
N GLY A 262 51.19 52.13 -11.68
CA GLY A 262 49.89 52.79 -11.89
C GLY A 262 49.85 54.24 -11.39
N ILE A 263 50.38 54.49 -10.20
CA ILE A 263 50.50 55.86 -9.65
C ILE A 263 51.40 56.72 -10.54
N GLY A 264 52.57 56.20 -10.94
CA GLY A 264 53.49 56.89 -11.83
C GLY A 264 52.85 57.26 -13.18
N LEU A 265 52.13 56.30 -13.79
CA LEU A 265 51.40 56.53 -15.02
C LEU A 265 50.29 57.58 -14.85
N GLY A 266 49.56 57.55 -13.73
CA GLY A 266 48.53 58.55 -13.41
C GLY A 266 49.10 59.96 -13.22
N VAL A 267 50.22 60.09 -12.52
CA VAL A 267 50.93 61.38 -12.37
C VAL A 267 51.47 61.88 -13.71
N TYR A 268 52.04 60.99 -14.52
CA TYR A 268 52.52 61.30 -15.86
C TYR A 268 51.41 61.84 -16.75
N PHE A 269 50.26 61.16 -16.81
CA PHE A 269 49.10 61.64 -17.56
C PHE A 269 48.53 62.95 -17.01
N ARG A 270 48.60 63.18 -15.69
CA ARG A 270 48.21 64.46 -15.09
C ARG A 270 49.14 65.61 -15.50
N PHE A 271 50.43 65.35 -15.68
CA PHE A 271 51.40 66.34 -16.15
C PHE A 271 51.28 66.61 -17.64
N LEU A 272 50.99 65.60 -18.47
CA LEU A 272 50.71 65.76 -19.90
C LEU A 272 49.41 66.50 -20.21
N ARG A 273 48.47 66.54 -19.25
CA ARG A 273 47.17 67.21 -19.39
C ARG A 273 47.18 68.64 -18.83
N ARG A 274 48.32 69.12 -18.34
CA ARG A 274 48.59 70.53 -18.05
C ARG A 274 49.39 71.13 -19.19
#